data_AF-A0A6I9UFT6-F1
#
_entry.id   AF-A0A6I9UFT6-F1
#
_cell.length_a   1.000
_cell.length_b   1.000
_cell.length_c   1.000
_cell.angle_alpha   90.00
_cell.angle_beta   90.00
_cell.angle_gamma   90.00
#
_symmetry.space_group_name_H-M   'P 1'
#
loop_
_entity.id
_entity.type
_entity.pdbx_description
1 polymer ?
#
loop_
_entity_poly.entity_id
_entity_poly.type
_entity_poly.pdbx_seq_one_letter_code
_entity_poly.pdbx_strand_id
1 'polypeptide(L)'
;MATTLHSCGVKTPYLSFSKRASCCQPSRSEQQRLHFAASLPGSSISSPSGKLALRLRCDAAGKVDVLEKNDTQNQDSDQIAEELTCVMKFGGSSVASADRMKEVADLILSFPEERPVIVLSAMGKTTNKLLLAGEKSVTCGVSNVSDLEELTFIKDLHLRTADELGVERSVISKHLFELEQLLNGIAMMKEMTPRTKDYLVSFGECMSTRIFAAYLNKIGVKARQYDAFEIGFITTDDFTNADILEATYPAVAKRLHGDWISDPAIPIVTGFLGKGWRSCAVTTLGRGGSDLTATTIGKALGLREIQVWKDVDGVLTCDPNIYPRAAPVPLLTFDEAAELAYFGAQVLHPQSMRPAREGDIPVRVKNSYNPKAPGTLITRTRDMSEAVLTSIVLKRNVTMLDIVSTRMLGQFGFLAKVFSIFEDLGISVDVVATSEVSISLTLDPSKLWSRELIQQELDHVVEELEKIAVVNLLQHRSIISLIGNVQRSSLILEKAFHVLRTNGVNVQMISQGASKVNISLIVNDSEAEQCVRALHSAFFESDLSELVSGNGSV
;
A
#
# COMPACT_ATOMS: atom_id res chain seq x y z
N MET A 1 -15.01 -35.91 56.65
CA MET A 1 -16.27 -36.51 56.11
C MET A 1 -16.68 -35.64 54.92
N ALA A 2 -17.18 -36.10 53.77
CA ALA A 2 -17.26 -37.43 53.14
C ALA A 2 -17.80 -37.21 51.68
N THR A 3 -17.40 -37.88 50.59
CA THR A 3 -16.37 -38.93 50.37
C THR A 3 -15.82 -38.90 48.91
N THR A 4 -14.97 -39.87 48.59
CA THR A 4 -14.30 -40.23 47.32
C THR A 4 -15.17 -40.70 46.14
N LEU A 5 -14.66 -40.55 44.91
CA LEU A 5 -14.43 -41.56 43.81
C LEU A 5 -14.16 -40.78 42.49
N HIS A 6 -13.34 -41.13 41.48
CA HIS A 6 -12.61 -42.31 40.96
C HIS A 6 -11.21 -41.84 40.42
N SER A 7 -10.23 -42.58 39.86
CA SER A 7 -9.83 -44.02 39.75
C SER A 7 -8.36 -44.11 39.26
N CYS A 8 -7.81 -45.33 39.03
CA CYS A 8 -6.54 -45.58 38.32
C CYS A 8 -6.67 -45.33 36.79
N GLY A 9 -5.60 -45.23 35.97
CA GLY A 9 -4.14 -45.25 36.26
C GLY A 9 -3.28 -45.54 35.00
N VAL A 10 -2.00 -45.94 35.20
CA VAL A 10 -0.96 -46.33 34.20
C VAL A 10 -0.17 -45.18 33.55
N LYS A 11 1.11 -45.44 33.21
CA LYS A 11 2.14 -44.50 32.70
C LYS A 11 2.77 -45.00 31.40
N THR A 12 3.30 -44.08 30.59
CA THR A 12 4.51 -44.31 29.74
C THR A 12 5.23 -42.97 29.48
N PRO A 13 6.58 -42.93 29.45
CA PRO A 13 7.34 -41.68 29.25
C PRO A 13 7.87 -41.51 27.82
N TYR A 14 8.16 -40.26 27.44
CA TYR A 14 8.99 -39.94 26.27
C TYR A 14 10.34 -39.34 26.70
N LEU A 15 11.38 -39.58 25.90
CA LEU A 15 12.78 -39.30 26.26
C LEU A 15 13.16 -37.83 26.07
N SER A 16 14.03 -37.35 26.96
CA SER A 16 14.86 -36.16 26.73
C SER A 16 16.18 -36.56 26.05
N PHE A 17 16.73 -35.68 25.19
CA PHE A 17 18.11 -35.78 24.75
C PHE A 17 18.76 -34.40 24.66
N SER A 18 19.96 -34.29 25.23
CA SER A 18 20.74 -33.04 25.30
C SER A 18 21.68 -32.89 24.11
N LYS A 19 21.92 -31.65 23.67
CA LYS A 19 23.04 -31.30 22.79
C LYS A 19 24.06 -30.48 23.57
N ARG A 20 25.31 -30.96 23.61
CA ARG A 20 26.52 -30.17 23.91
C ARG A 20 27.42 -30.15 22.69
N ALA A 21 28.17 -29.06 22.52
CA ALA A 21 29.14 -28.90 21.45
C ALA A 21 30.54 -29.38 21.87
N SER A 22 31.36 -29.70 20.87
CA SER A 22 32.83 -29.74 20.97
C SER A 22 33.44 -29.48 19.58
N CYS A 23 34.72 -29.10 19.54
CA CYS A 23 35.42 -28.63 18.34
C CYS A 23 36.44 -29.68 17.85
N CYS A 24 36.77 -29.68 16.54
CA CYS A 24 38.16 -29.72 16.03
C CYS A 24 38.26 -29.84 14.48
N GLN A 25 39.43 -29.50 13.96
CA GLN A 25 39.92 -29.55 12.57
C GLN A 25 41.12 -30.56 12.47
N PRO A 26 41.86 -30.73 11.35
CA PRO A 26 41.48 -30.81 9.92
C PRO A 26 42.22 -31.92 9.11
N SER A 27 41.73 -32.25 7.90
CA SER A 27 42.53 -32.76 6.74
C SER A 27 41.62 -32.69 5.48
N ARG A 28 42.00 -32.18 4.29
CA ARG A 28 43.11 -32.35 3.33
C ARG A 28 42.94 -33.54 2.35
N SER A 29 43.01 -33.19 1.04
CA SER A 29 43.16 -34.06 -0.15
C SER A 29 41.99 -35.04 -0.46
N GLU A 30 41.72 -35.49 -1.69
CA GLU A 30 42.42 -35.36 -2.99
C GLU A 30 41.53 -34.80 -4.13
N GLN A 31 42.14 -34.54 -5.30
CA GLN A 31 41.44 -34.31 -6.57
C GLN A 31 41.28 -35.62 -7.35
N GLN A 32 40.22 -35.77 -8.15
CA GLN A 32 40.30 -36.54 -9.39
C GLN A 32 39.29 -36.05 -10.44
N ARG A 33 39.74 -35.91 -11.70
CA ARG A 33 38.90 -35.71 -12.88
C ARG A 33 38.71 -37.05 -13.58
N LEU A 34 37.51 -37.30 -14.11
CA LEU A 34 37.31 -38.25 -15.21
C LEU A 34 36.43 -37.59 -16.29
N HIS A 35 36.93 -37.61 -17.52
CA HIS A 35 36.13 -37.41 -18.72
C HIS A 35 35.66 -38.78 -19.23
N PHE A 36 34.51 -38.85 -19.91
CA PHE A 36 34.45 -39.39 -21.27
C PHE A 36 33.16 -38.94 -21.96
N ALA A 37 33.16 -38.99 -23.30
CA ALA A 37 31.99 -38.79 -24.16
C ALA A 37 31.33 -40.18 -24.47
N ALA A 38 30.25 -40.34 -25.25
CA ALA A 38 29.63 -39.46 -26.25
C ALA A 38 28.17 -39.89 -26.58
N SER A 39 27.68 -39.37 -27.71
CA SER A 39 26.55 -39.80 -28.55
C SER A 39 25.24 -39.00 -28.46
N LEU A 40 24.78 -38.59 -29.65
CA LEU A 40 23.45 -38.08 -29.98
C LEU A 40 22.72 -39.19 -30.77
N PRO A 41 21.38 -39.15 -30.80
CA PRO A 41 20.73 -38.87 -32.08
C PRO A 41 19.84 -37.62 -32.00
N GLY A 42 19.72 -36.90 -33.11
CA GLY A 42 19.02 -35.60 -33.15
C GLY A 42 17.58 -35.70 -33.67
N SER A 43 16.80 -34.66 -33.36
CA SER A 43 15.58 -34.29 -34.08
C SER A 43 15.54 -32.76 -34.24
N SER A 44 14.95 -32.28 -35.34
CA SER A 44 15.05 -30.88 -35.76
C SER A 44 13.80 -30.08 -35.40
N ILE A 45 13.97 -29.06 -34.54
CA ILE A 45 13.00 -27.96 -34.37
C ILE A 45 13.77 -26.64 -34.42
N SER A 46 13.36 -25.73 -35.31
CA SER A 46 13.96 -24.42 -35.50
C SER A 46 13.47 -23.41 -34.46
N SER A 47 14.39 -22.73 -33.77
CA SER A 47 14.09 -21.59 -32.91
C SER A 47 14.86 -20.34 -33.35
N PRO A 48 14.21 -19.17 -33.51
CA PRO A 48 14.90 -17.93 -33.85
C PRO A 48 15.55 -17.34 -32.59
N SER A 49 16.76 -17.80 -32.25
CA SER A 49 17.58 -17.18 -31.20
C SER A 49 18.70 -16.33 -31.82
N GLY A 50 18.45 -15.01 -31.89
CA GLY A 50 19.42 -14.04 -32.43
C GLY A 50 20.66 -13.93 -31.56
N LYS A 51 21.75 -14.61 -31.94
CA LYS A 51 23.08 -14.42 -31.35
C LYS A 51 23.95 -13.57 -32.28
N LEU A 52 24.37 -12.40 -31.79
CA LEU A 52 25.40 -11.60 -32.46
C LEU A 52 26.69 -12.43 -32.59
N ALA A 53 27.12 -12.67 -33.82
CA ALA A 53 28.38 -13.33 -34.14
C ALA A 53 29.41 -12.29 -34.61
N LEU A 54 30.17 -11.74 -33.66
CA LEU A 54 31.27 -10.80 -33.93
C LEU A 54 32.41 -11.51 -34.68
N ARG A 55 32.39 -11.49 -36.01
CA ARG A 55 33.49 -11.92 -36.87
C ARG A 55 34.46 -10.76 -37.10
N LEU A 56 35.53 -10.72 -36.31
CA LEU A 56 36.69 -9.91 -36.62
C LEU A 56 37.48 -10.55 -37.77
N ARG A 57 37.63 -9.81 -38.87
CA ARG A 57 38.71 -9.99 -39.85
C ARG A 57 39.55 -8.71 -39.84
N CYS A 58 40.85 -8.86 -39.62
CA CYS A 58 41.81 -7.80 -39.90
C CYS A 58 42.43 -8.06 -41.27
N ASP A 59 42.26 -7.13 -42.19
CA ASP A 59 43.05 -7.04 -43.42
C ASP A 59 43.76 -5.67 -43.43
N ALA A 60 45.02 -5.63 -43.87
CA ALA A 60 45.95 -4.55 -43.53
C ALA A 60 45.98 -3.41 -44.56
N ALA A 61 45.07 -2.44 -44.42
CA ALA A 61 45.22 -1.10 -45.02
C ALA A 61 44.54 -0.03 -44.16
N GLY A 62 45.26 1.04 -43.81
CA GLY A 62 44.74 2.10 -42.96
C GLY A 62 43.86 3.09 -43.71
N LYS A 63 42.53 2.95 -43.58
CA LYS A 63 41.56 4.01 -43.92
C LYS A 63 40.29 3.83 -43.08
N VAL A 64 39.84 4.90 -42.43
CA VAL A 64 38.58 4.95 -41.67
C VAL A 64 37.64 5.89 -42.41
N ASP A 65 36.91 5.35 -43.38
CA ASP A 65 35.77 6.04 -43.99
C ASP A 65 34.51 5.66 -43.17
N VAL A 66 33.83 6.66 -42.60
CA VAL A 66 32.62 6.44 -41.79
C VAL A 66 31.45 6.18 -42.74
N LEU A 67 31.04 4.92 -42.83
CA LEU A 67 29.81 4.55 -43.55
C LEU A 67 28.59 5.09 -42.79
N GLU A 68 27.81 5.93 -43.45
CA GLU A 68 26.57 6.47 -42.93
C GLU A 68 25.59 5.33 -42.61
N LYS A 69 25.02 5.40 -41.40
CA LYS A 69 24.06 4.40 -40.93
C LYS A 69 22.69 4.75 -41.50
N ASN A 70 22.37 4.22 -42.68
CA ASN A 70 21.05 4.36 -43.30
C ASN A 70 19.94 4.10 -42.28
N ASP A 71 19.07 5.10 -42.08
CA ASP A 71 17.98 5.03 -41.14
C ASP A 71 16.93 3.99 -41.57
N THR A 72 16.85 2.88 -40.85
CA THR A 72 15.63 2.06 -40.77
C THR A 72 14.61 2.71 -39.82
N GLN A 73 14.36 4.01 -40.00
CA GLN A 73 13.21 4.69 -39.43
C GLN A 73 12.04 4.52 -40.42
N ASN A 74 11.03 3.73 -40.04
CA ASN A 74 9.67 3.54 -40.62
C ASN A 74 9.11 2.11 -40.39
N GLN A 75 9.50 1.41 -39.32
CA GLN A 75 8.83 0.16 -38.88
C GLN A 75 8.55 0.11 -37.37
N ASP A 76 9.37 0.74 -36.53
CA ASP A 76 9.14 0.79 -35.08
C ASP A 76 8.00 1.77 -34.68
N SER A 77 7.66 2.75 -35.53
CA SER A 77 6.64 3.77 -35.24
C SER A 77 5.24 3.21 -35.05
N ASP A 78 4.89 2.20 -35.86
CA ASP A 78 3.52 1.70 -35.95
C ASP A 78 3.24 0.66 -34.85
N GLN A 79 4.28 -0.01 -34.33
CA GLN A 79 4.14 -0.95 -33.21
C GLN A 79 3.87 -0.22 -31.89
N ILE A 80 4.50 0.94 -31.66
CA ILE A 80 4.30 1.77 -30.46
C ILE A 80 2.84 2.26 -30.34
N ALA A 81 2.11 2.36 -31.45
CA ALA A 81 0.71 2.79 -31.46
C ALA A 81 -0.29 1.74 -30.93
N GLU A 82 0.12 0.48 -30.79
CA GLU A 82 -0.75 -0.64 -30.37
C GLU A 82 -0.48 -1.14 -28.94
N GLU A 83 0.53 -0.66 -28.21
CA GLU A 83 0.85 -1.15 -26.86
C GLU A 83 0.09 -0.44 -25.73
N LEU A 84 -0.05 -1.11 -24.57
CA LEU A 84 -0.59 -0.51 -23.35
C LEU A 84 0.42 0.48 -22.76
N THR A 85 -0.02 1.69 -22.37
CA THR A 85 0.91 2.80 -22.07
C THR A 85 1.08 3.09 -20.57
N CYS A 86 0.02 2.98 -19.78
CA CYS A 86 0.01 3.32 -18.36
C CYS A 86 -1.09 2.54 -17.59
N VAL A 87 -1.03 2.57 -16.26
CA VAL A 87 -2.16 2.16 -15.41
C VAL A 87 -2.84 3.41 -14.85
N MET A 88 -4.16 3.51 -14.91
CA MET A 88 -4.95 4.56 -14.25
C MET A 88 -5.79 3.95 -13.13
N LYS A 89 -5.45 4.27 -11.88
CA LYS A 89 -6.15 3.79 -10.70
C LYS A 89 -7.07 4.87 -10.13
N PHE A 90 -8.33 4.52 -9.86
CA PHE A 90 -9.33 5.43 -9.29
C PHE A 90 -9.78 4.96 -7.89
N GLY A 91 -9.96 5.91 -6.97
CA GLY A 91 -10.42 5.63 -5.60
C GLY A 91 -11.93 5.50 -5.49
N GLY A 92 -12.42 5.04 -4.33
CA GLY A 92 -13.87 4.87 -4.11
C GLY A 92 -14.68 6.17 -4.20
N SER A 93 -14.08 7.33 -3.85
CA SER A 93 -14.67 8.67 -4.06
C SER A 93 -14.81 9.02 -5.55
N SER A 94 -13.86 8.57 -6.37
CA SER A 94 -13.85 8.76 -7.83
C SER A 94 -14.91 7.91 -8.55
N VAL A 95 -15.47 6.87 -7.92
CA VAL A 95 -16.55 6.03 -8.49
C VAL A 95 -17.74 5.88 -7.53
N ALA A 96 -18.02 6.92 -6.75
CA ALA A 96 -19.05 6.89 -5.71
C ALA A 96 -20.50 6.99 -6.23
N SER A 97 -20.71 7.41 -7.48
CA SER A 97 -22.02 7.62 -8.11
C SER A 97 -21.91 7.47 -9.64
N ALA A 98 -23.05 7.46 -10.33
CA ALA A 98 -23.09 7.51 -11.80
C ALA A 98 -22.36 8.74 -12.35
N ASP A 99 -22.54 9.92 -11.77
CA ASP A 99 -21.91 11.15 -12.28
C ASP A 99 -20.39 11.12 -12.11
N ARG A 100 -19.86 10.63 -10.98
CA ARG A 100 -18.41 10.41 -10.82
C ARG A 100 -17.87 9.35 -11.80
N MET A 101 -18.66 8.32 -12.14
CA MET A 101 -18.30 7.39 -13.22
C MET A 101 -18.32 8.04 -14.62
N LYS A 102 -19.22 8.98 -14.91
CA LYS A 102 -19.19 9.77 -16.16
C LYS A 102 -17.90 10.59 -16.24
N GLU A 103 -17.59 11.33 -15.16
CA GLU A 103 -16.37 12.13 -15.04
C GLU A 103 -15.09 11.30 -15.24
N VAL A 104 -15.02 10.06 -14.72
CA VAL A 104 -13.88 9.15 -14.94
C VAL A 104 -13.81 8.66 -16.39
N ALA A 105 -14.95 8.40 -17.05
CA ALA A 105 -14.98 8.02 -18.47
C ALA A 105 -14.53 9.20 -19.36
N ASP A 106 -15.06 10.40 -19.15
CA ASP A 106 -14.66 11.62 -19.86
C ASP A 106 -13.16 11.91 -19.68
N LEU A 107 -12.63 11.69 -18.48
CA LEU A 107 -11.21 11.80 -18.15
C LEU A 107 -10.35 10.79 -18.93
N ILE A 108 -10.75 9.50 -19.00
CA ILE A 108 -10.05 8.49 -19.81
C ILE A 108 -10.07 8.88 -21.30
N LEU A 109 -11.19 9.40 -21.80
CA LEU A 109 -11.36 9.83 -23.19
C LEU A 109 -10.63 11.15 -23.51
N SER A 110 -10.25 11.93 -22.50
CA SER A 110 -9.48 13.18 -22.67
C SER A 110 -8.01 12.96 -23.04
N PHE A 111 -7.52 11.71 -23.01
CA PHE A 111 -6.18 11.29 -23.43
C PHE A 111 -6.26 10.23 -24.54
N PRO A 112 -6.77 10.55 -25.75
CA PRO A 112 -7.00 9.58 -26.84
C PRO A 112 -5.71 8.95 -27.40
N GLU A 113 -4.55 9.48 -27.06
CA GLU A 113 -3.22 8.91 -27.31
C GLU A 113 -2.82 7.79 -26.33
N GLU A 114 -3.39 7.76 -25.11
CA GLU A 114 -3.06 6.75 -24.09
C GLU A 114 -3.83 5.44 -24.33
N ARG A 115 -3.25 4.31 -23.89
CA ARG A 115 -3.88 2.98 -23.86
C ARG A 115 -3.84 2.44 -22.43
N PRO A 116 -4.73 2.92 -21.54
CA PRO A 116 -4.62 2.66 -20.12
C PRO A 116 -5.20 1.31 -19.70
N VAL A 117 -4.58 0.67 -18.71
CA VAL A 117 -5.27 -0.32 -17.86
C VAL A 117 -5.95 0.43 -16.71
N ILE A 118 -7.25 0.24 -16.53
CA ILE A 118 -8.02 0.89 -15.46
C ILE A 118 -8.10 -0.03 -14.25
N VAL A 119 -7.83 0.50 -13.05
CA VAL A 119 -7.99 -0.21 -11.78
C VAL A 119 -8.98 0.54 -10.90
N LEU A 120 -10.09 -0.11 -10.53
CA LEU A 120 -11.15 0.52 -9.73
C LEU A 120 -11.28 -0.08 -8.34
N SER A 121 -11.37 0.81 -7.34
CA SER A 121 -11.89 0.46 -6.01
C SER A 121 -13.42 0.29 -6.00
N ALA A 122 -13.96 -0.25 -4.91
CA ALA A 122 -15.39 -0.34 -4.68
C ALA A 122 -16.03 1.05 -4.57
N MET A 123 -17.32 1.16 -4.91
CA MET A 123 -18.04 2.43 -4.94
C MET A 123 -18.14 3.09 -3.56
N GLY A 124 -17.66 4.33 -3.41
CA GLY A 124 -17.81 5.14 -2.21
C GLY A 124 -17.41 4.44 -0.91
N LYS A 125 -18.41 4.11 -0.08
CA LYS A 125 -18.24 3.43 1.24
C LYS A 125 -18.65 1.94 1.22
N THR A 126 -18.85 1.34 0.05
CA THR A 126 -19.36 -0.03 -0.10
C THR A 126 -18.53 -1.08 0.63
N THR A 127 -17.19 -1.04 0.61
CA THR A 127 -16.35 -1.98 1.36
C THR A 127 -16.65 -1.98 2.86
N ASN A 128 -16.82 -0.80 3.45
CA ASN A 128 -17.12 -0.66 4.88
C ASN A 128 -18.55 -1.13 5.19
N LYS A 129 -19.51 -0.85 4.30
CA LYS A 129 -20.89 -1.35 4.43
C LYS A 129 -20.97 -2.88 4.24
N LEU A 130 -20.15 -3.49 3.38
CA LEU A 130 -20.03 -4.96 3.26
C LEU A 130 -19.51 -5.60 4.54
N LEU A 131 -18.46 -5.01 5.15
CA LEU A 131 -17.94 -5.47 6.44
C LEU A 131 -18.98 -5.36 7.56
N LEU A 132 -19.64 -4.21 7.68
CA LEU A 132 -20.71 -4.01 8.66
C LEU A 132 -21.90 -4.95 8.42
N ALA A 133 -22.22 -5.30 7.17
CA ALA A 133 -23.25 -6.29 6.86
C ALA A 133 -22.86 -7.66 7.41
N GLY A 134 -21.62 -8.11 7.17
CA GLY A 134 -21.12 -9.39 7.70
C GLY A 134 -21.11 -9.43 9.23
N GLU A 135 -20.64 -8.37 9.89
CA GLU A 135 -20.64 -8.26 11.36
C GLU A 135 -22.07 -8.27 11.94
N LYS A 136 -23.03 -7.60 11.29
CA LYS A 136 -24.45 -7.64 11.70
C LYS A 136 -25.11 -9.00 11.39
N SER A 137 -24.80 -9.64 10.26
CA SER A 137 -25.35 -10.96 9.88
C SER A 137 -25.06 -12.02 10.93
N VAL A 138 -23.85 -12.05 11.50
CA VAL A 138 -23.49 -12.96 12.59
C VAL A 138 -24.52 -12.91 13.71
N THR A 139 -24.97 -11.73 14.14
CA THR A 139 -25.92 -11.61 15.26
C THR A 139 -27.39 -11.62 14.84
N CYS A 140 -27.79 -10.97 13.75
CA CYS A 140 -29.19 -10.64 13.44
C CYS A 140 -30.14 -11.84 13.28
N GLY A 141 -29.63 -12.99 12.83
CA GLY A 141 -30.44 -14.17 12.50
C GLY A 141 -30.99 -14.14 11.07
N VAL A 142 -31.21 -15.33 10.51
CA VAL A 142 -31.42 -15.58 9.07
C VAL A 142 -32.57 -14.75 8.50
N SER A 143 -33.73 -14.77 9.15
CA SER A 143 -34.95 -14.09 8.68
C SER A 143 -34.81 -12.57 8.51
N ASN A 144 -33.80 -11.96 9.16
CA ASN A 144 -33.62 -10.51 9.25
C ASN A 144 -32.48 -10.02 8.33
N VAL A 145 -31.84 -10.91 7.54
CA VAL A 145 -30.70 -10.55 6.68
C VAL A 145 -31.11 -9.60 5.54
N SER A 146 -32.27 -9.84 4.93
CA SER A 146 -32.79 -9.00 3.85
C SER A 146 -33.19 -7.59 4.31
N ASP A 147 -33.41 -7.40 5.63
CA ASP A 147 -33.76 -6.12 6.26
C ASP A 147 -32.53 -5.31 6.70
N LEU A 148 -31.30 -5.81 6.50
CA LEU A 148 -30.07 -5.11 6.88
C LEU A 148 -29.90 -3.81 6.08
N GLU A 149 -29.89 -2.68 6.79
CA GLU A 149 -29.65 -1.33 6.24
C GLU A 149 -28.42 -1.28 5.31
N GLU A 150 -27.34 -1.98 5.68
CA GLU A 150 -26.14 -2.14 4.87
C GLU A 150 -26.41 -2.81 3.51
N LEU A 151 -27.17 -3.91 3.50
CA LEU A 151 -27.47 -4.67 2.28
C LEU A 151 -28.41 -3.86 1.37
N THR A 152 -29.42 -3.21 1.95
CA THR A 152 -30.32 -2.30 1.22
C THR A 152 -29.54 -1.12 0.62
N PHE A 153 -28.68 -0.45 1.39
CA PHE A 153 -27.80 0.61 0.89
C PHE A 153 -26.93 0.15 -0.28
N ILE A 154 -26.36 -1.06 -0.21
CA ILE A 154 -25.53 -1.63 -1.28
C ILE A 154 -26.37 -1.93 -2.52
N LYS A 155 -27.53 -2.58 -2.37
CA LYS A 155 -28.47 -2.86 -3.47
C LYS A 155 -28.89 -1.56 -4.15
N ASP A 156 -29.39 -0.58 -3.40
CA ASP A 156 -29.88 0.70 -3.90
C ASP A 156 -28.79 1.50 -4.61
N LEU A 157 -27.57 1.56 -4.08
CA LEU A 157 -26.47 2.29 -4.69
C LEU A 157 -26.11 1.75 -6.09
N HIS A 158 -25.96 0.43 -6.21
CA HIS A 158 -25.52 -0.20 -7.47
C HIS A 158 -26.66 -0.26 -8.50
N LEU A 159 -27.89 -0.53 -8.07
CA LEU A 159 -29.07 -0.54 -8.96
C LEU A 159 -29.34 0.86 -9.52
N ARG A 160 -29.39 1.89 -8.66
CA ARG A 160 -29.59 3.28 -9.08
C ARG A 160 -28.46 3.76 -9.99
N THR A 161 -27.21 3.41 -9.70
CA THR A 161 -26.08 3.78 -10.57
C THR A 161 -26.18 3.09 -11.94
N ALA A 162 -26.60 1.82 -11.98
CA ALA A 162 -26.87 1.14 -13.25
C ALA A 162 -27.99 1.85 -14.02
N ASP A 163 -29.08 2.26 -13.36
CA ASP A 163 -30.18 3.01 -14.00
C ASP A 163 -29.76 4.41 -14.49
N GLU A 164 -28.99 5.16 -13.69
CA GLU A 164 -28.50 6.52 -13.99
C GLU A 164 -27.46 6.55 -15.13
N LEU A 165 -26.71 5.45 -15.32
CA LEU A 165 -25.88 5.20 -16.50
C LEU A 165 -26.68 4.50 -17.62
N GLY A 166 -27.89 4.01 -17.31
CA GLY A 166 -28.74 3.14 -18.14
C GLY A 166 -28.02 1.87 -18.64
N VAL A 167 -27.20 1.27 -17.79
CA VAL A 167 -26.64 -0.08 -17.92
C VAL A 167 -27.69 -1.09 -17.45
N GLU A 168 -27.76 -2.27 -18.08
CA GLU A 168 -28.69 -3.29 -17.60
C GLU A 168 -28.39 -3.75 -16.17
N ARG A 169 -29.42 -3.81 -15.32
CA ARG A 169 -29.34 -4.41 -13.98
C ARG A 169 -28.90 -5.89 -13.99
N SER A 170 -29.02 -6.57 -15.14
CA SER A 170 -28.54 -7.94 -15.38
C SER A 170 -27.04 -8.12 -15.09
N VAL A 171 -26.24 -7.06 -15.31
CA VAL A 171 -24.78 -7.04 -15.09
C VAL A 171 -24.39 -7.28 -13.62
N ILE A 172 -25.25 -6.87 -12.68
CA ILE A 172 -24.99 -6.94 -11.23
C ILE A 172 -25.97 -7.81 -10.45
N SER A 173 -27.12 -8.19 -11.02
CA SER A 173 -28.17 -8.95 -10.31
C SER A 173 -27.66 -10.26 -9.70
N LYS A 174 -26.81 -11.00 -10.42
CA LYS A 174 -26.12 -12.19 -9.92
C LYS A 174 -25.30 -11.89 -8.65
N HIS A 175 -24.51 -10.83 -8.68
CA HIS A 175 -23.62 -10.45 -7.57
C HIS A 175 -24.41 -9.99 -6.33
N LEU A 176 -25.50 -9.25 -6.52
CA LEU A 176 -26.39 -8.85 -5.44
C LEU A 176 -27.11 -10.07 -4.81
N PHE A 177 -27.50 -11.05 -5.62
CA PHE A 177 -28.07 -12.31 -5.13
C PHE A 177 -27.05 -13.15 -4.36
N GLU A 178 -25.85 -13.37 -4.93
CA GLU A 178 -24.78 -14.15 -4.27
C GLU A 178 -24.30 -13.49 -2.97
N LEU A 179 -24.26 -12.15 -2.89
CA LEU A 179 -24.02 -11.40 -1.67
C LEU A 179 -25.09 -11.67 -0.60
N GLU A 180 -26.36 -11.65 -0.97
CA GLU A 180 -27.47 -11.94 -0.04
C GLU A 180 -27.45 -13.41 0.43
N GLN A 181 -27.12 -14.36 -0.45
CA GLN A 181 -26.94 -15.77 -0.06
C GLN A 181 -25.74 -15.94 0.90
N LEU A 182 -24.64 -15.22 0.68
CA LEU A 182 -23.47 -15.24 1.57
C LEU A 182 -23.80 -14.69 2.96
N LEU A 183 -24.50 -13.55 3.04
CA LEU A 183 -24.94 -12.95 4.31
C LEU A 183 -25.94 -13.85 5.05
N ASN A 184 -26.83 -14.55 4.33
CA ASN A 184 -27.68 -15.59 4.91
C ASN A 184 -26.86 -16.76 5.47
N GLY A 185 -25.84 -17.23 4.74
CA GLY A 185 -24.92 -18.27 5.22
C GLY A 185 -24.19 -17.86 6.51
N ILE A 186 -23.68 -16.62 6.59
CA ILE A 186 -23.07 -16.06 7.82
C ILE A 186 -24.09 -16.04 8.97
N ALA A 187 -25.32 -15.61 8.71
CA ALA A 187 -26.38 -15.53 9.72
C ALA A 187 -26.91 -16.88 10.20
N MET A 188 -26.83 -17.92 9.36
CA MET A 188 -27.08 -19.32 9.72
C MET A 188 -25.95 -19.91 10.56
N MET A 189 -24.71 -19.76 10.12
CA MET A 189 -23.54 -20.39 10.74
C MET A 189 -23.08 -19.70 12.03
N LYS A 190 -23.42 -18.42 12.24
CA LYS A 190 -22.95 -17.59 13.37
C LYS A 190 -21.43 -17.36 13.38
N GLU A 191 -20.80 -17.52 12.24
CA GLU A 191 -19.35 -17.40 12.04
C GLU A 191 -19.03 -16.56 10.79
N MET A 192 -17.98 -15.73 10.87
CA MET A 192 -17.41 -15.02 9.73
C MET A 192 -15.89 -15.19 9.75
N THR A 193 -15.39 -16.18 9.02
CA THR A 193 -13.94 -16.45 8.92
C THR A 193 -13.22 -15.37 8.10
N PRO A 194 -11.89 -15.20 8.23
CA PRO A 194 -11.11 -14.32 7.35
C PRO A 194 -11.32 -14.59 5.85
N ARG A 195 -11.44 -15.87 5.46
CA ARG A 195 -11.77 -16.29 4.08
C ARG A 195 -13.17 -15.83 3.66
N THR A 196 -14.15 -15.94 4.57
CA THR A 196 -15.52 -15.44 4.34
C THR A 196 -15.52 -13.92 4.17
N LYS A 197 -14.72 -13.21 4.98
CA LYS A 197 -14.58 -11.75 4.97
C LYS A 197 -13.97 -11.24 3.66
N ASP A 198 -12.90 -11.87 3.16
CA ASP A 198 -12.29 -11.52 1.87
C ASP A 198 -13.25 -11.72 0.70
N TYR A 199 -13.96 -12.85 0.67
CA TYR A 199 -14.99 -13.09 -0.34
C TYR A 199 -16.13 -12.07 -0.24
N LEU A 200 -16.59 -11.74 0.98
CA LEU A 200 -17.66 -10.77 1.22
C LEU A 200 -17.31 -9.35 0.72
N VAL A 201 -16.08 -8.88 0.92
CA VAL A 201 -15.70 -7.54 0.44
C VAL A 201 -15.42 -7.49 -1.07
N SER A 202 -15.09 -8.63 -1.70
CA SER A 202 -14.80 -8.69 -3.15
C SER A 202 -15.94 -8.17 -4.02
N PHE A 203 -17.20 -8.41 -3.61
CA PHE A 203 -18.41 -7.95 -4.28
C PHE A 203 -18.40 -6.45 -4.62
N GLY A 204 -17.78 -5.60 -3.80
CA GLY A 204 -17.73 -4.15 -4.01
C GLY A 204 -16.94 -3.74 -5.26
N GLU A 205 -15.76 -4.33 -5.49
CA GLU A 205 -14.97 -4.07 -6.70
C GLU A 205 -15.50 -4.87 -7.90
N CYS A 206 -15.97 -6.10 -7.68
CA CYS A 206 -16.59 -6.93 -8.71
C CYS A 206 -17.81 -6.25 -9.35
N MET A 207 -18.66 -5.56 -8.58
CA MET A 207 -19.78 -4.78 -9.12
C MET A 207 -19.33 -3.44 -9.73
N SER A 208 -18.45 -2.69 -9.04
CA SER A 208 -17.91 -1.40 -9.51
C SER A 208 -17.33 -1.50 -10.92
N THR A 209 -16.43 -2.47 -11.14
CA THR A 209 -15.78 -2.70 -12.44
C THR A 209 -16.73 -3.15 -13.55
N ARG A 210 -17.76 -3.95 -13.20
CA ARG A 210 -18.75 -4.44 -14.17
C ARG A 210 -19.71 -3.35 -14.63
N ILE A 211 -20.19 -2.50 -13.72
CA ILE A 211 -20.99 -1.32 -14.06
C ILE A 211 -20.17 -0.40 -14.97
N PHE A 212 -18.94 -0.08 -14.60
CA PHE A 212 -18.10 0.85 -15.34
C PHE A 212 -17.74 0.33 -16.75
N ALA A 213 -17.34 -0.94 -16.89
CA ALA A 213 -17.04 -1.54 -18.18
C ALA A 213 -18.29 -1.60 -19.09
N ALA A 214 -19.46 -1.92 -18.54
CA ALA A 214 -20.70 -1.93 -19.31
C ALA A 214 -21.13 -0.51 -19.75
N TYR A 215 -20.89 0.50 -18.90
CA TYR A 215 -21.13 1.90 -19.24
C TYR A 215 -20.19 2.39 -20.36
N LEU A 216 -18.89 2.10 -20.30
CA LEU A 216 -17.95 2.43 -21.38
C LEU A 216 -18.41 1.82 -22.73
N ASN A 217 -18.73 0.53 -22.76
CA ASN A 217 -19.21 -0.11 -23.99
C ASN A 217 -20.51 0.52 -24.50
N LYS A 218 -21.42 0.94 -23.61
CA LYS A 218 -22.66 1.65 -23.98
C LYS A 218 -22.40 3.00 -24.65
N ILE A 219 -21.36 3.74 -24.24
CA ILE A 219 -20.96 5.01 -24.89
C ILE A 219 -20.04 4.78 -26.11
N GLY A 220 -19.92 3.55 -26.60
CA GLY A 220 -19.12 3.18 -27.78
C GLY A 220 -17.64 2.92 -27.49
N VAL A 221 -17.22 2.97 -26.22
CA VAL A 221 -15.83 2.80 -25.79
C VAL A 221 -15.59 1.34 -25.42
N LYS A 222 -14.91 0.61 -26.30
CA LYS A 222 -14.71 -0.83 -26.14
C LYS A 222 -13.86 -1.15 -24.91
N ALA A 223 -14.46 -1.80 -23.92
CA ALA A 223 -13.84 -2.09 -22.62
C ALA A 223 -14.11 -3.54 -22.19
N ARG A 224 -13.20 -4.16 -21.45
CA ARG A 224 -13.36 -5.54 -20.94
C ARG A 224 -13.11 -5.59 -19.45
N GLN A 225 -14.08 -6.11 -18.69
CA GLN A 225 -13.96 -6.27 -17.24
C GLN A 225 -13.11 -7.49 -16.90
N TYR A 226 -12.30 -7.35 -15.84
CA TYR A 226 -11.42 -8.40 -15.33
C TYR A 226 -11.46 -8.46 -13.80
N ASP A 227 -11.74 -9.65 -13.28
CA ASP A 227 -11.47 -9.96 -11.87
C ASP A 227 -9.98 -10.30 -11.73
N ALA A 228 -9.26 -9.59 -10.85
CA ALA A 228 -7.83 -9.78 -10.62
C ALA A 228 -7.47 -11.25 -10.32
N PHE A 229 -8.33 -11.90 -9.52
CA PHE A 229 -8.19 -13.30 -9.13
C PHE A 229 -8.32 -14.31 -10.30
N GLU A 230 -8.97 -13.96 -11.42
CA GLU A 230 -9.02 -14.83 -12.61
C GLU A 230 -7.99 -14.48 -13.69
N ILE A 231 -7.32 -13.31 -13.63
CA ILE A 231 -6.26 -12.93 -14.59
C ILE A 231 -4.83 -13.25 -14.13
N GLY A 232 -4.67 -13.84 -12.95
CA GLY A 232 -3.37 -14.29 -12.45
C GLY A 232 -2.77 -13.47 -11.32
N PHE A 233 -3.55 -12.68 -10.56
CA PHE A 233 -3.12 -12.24 -9.23
C PHE A 233 -3.07 -13.44 -8.28
N ILE A 234 -1.86 -13.97 -8.05
CA ILE A 234 -1.60 -15.14 -7.22
C ILE A 234 -1.01 -14.65 -5.89
N THR A 235 -1.64 -15.00 -4.79
CA THR A 235 -1.25 -14.56 -3.45
C THR A 235 -0.90 -15.74 -2.53
N THR A 236 -0.36 -15.44 -1.35
CA THR A 236 -0.47 -16.36 -0.21
C THR A 236 -1.94 -16.58 0.18
N ASP A 237 -2.19 -17.55 1.06
CA ASP A 237 -3.53 -17.86 1.60
C ASP A 237 -3.81 -17.10 2.92
N ASP A 238 -3.05 -16.04 3.21
CA ASP A 238 -3.13 -15.23 4.43
C ASP A 238 -4.23 -14.16 4.29
N PHE A 239 -5.49 -14.61 4.34
CA PHE A 239 -6.68 -13.78 4.14
C PHE A 239 -6.67 -12.48 4.98
N THR A 240 -7.27 -11.42 4.42
CA THR A 240 -7.30 -10.02 4.87
C THR A 240 -5.99 -9.22 4.73
N ASN A 241 -4.85 -9.86 4.44
CA ASN A 241 -3.59 -9.18 4.15
C ASN A 241 -2.64 -10.09 3.31
N ALA A 242 -3.16 -10.67 2.22
CA ALA A 242 -2.43 -11.66 1.45
C ALA A 242 -1.31 -11.04 0.60
N ASP A 243 -0.10 -11.60 0.66
CA ASP A 243 1.05 -11.07 -0.09
C ASP A 243 1.08 -11.62 -1.53
N ILE A 244 1.48 -10.79 -2.49
CA ILE A 244 1.54 -11.15 -3.91
C ILE A 244 2.78 -12.02 -4.18
N LEU A 245 2.58 -13.16 -4.84
CA LEU A 245 3.67 -14.05 -5.25
C LEU A 245 4.23 -13.62 -6.61
N GLU A 246 5.54 -13.77 -6.82
CA GLU A 246 6.26 -13.42 -8.07
C GLU A 246 5.69 -14.11 -9.33
N ALA A 247 4.99 -15.23 -9.19
CA ALA A 247 4.26 -15.88 -10.29
C ALA A 247 3.18 -14.98 -10.93
N THR A 248 2.72 -13.94 -10.21
CA THR A 248 1.72 -12.97 -10.66
C THR A 248 2.18 -12.18 -11.89
N TYR A 249 3.41 -11.65 -11.89
CA TYR A 249 3.88 -10.76 -12.96
C TYR A 249 3.80 -11.41 -14.36
N PRO A 250 4.38 -12.59 -14.62
CA PRO A 250 4.25 -13.24 -15.93
C PRO A 250 2.84 -13.76 -16.23
N ALA A 251 2.03 -14.08 -15.22
CA ALA A 251 0.65 -14.53 -15.41
C ALA A 251 -0.27 -13.39 -15.88
N VAL A 252 -0.26 -12.26 -15.16
CA VAL A 252 -1.00 -11.03 -15.50
C VAL A 252 -0.53 -10.49 -16.85
N ALA A 253 0.78 -10.45 -17.11
CA ALA A 253 1.33 -10.02 -18.39
C ALA A 253 0.83 -10.86 -19.56
N LYS A 254 0.94 -12.19 -19.45
CA LYS A 254 0.45 -13.11 -20.48
C LYS A 254 -1.05 -12.95 -20.74
N ARG A 255 -1.86 -12.75 -19.70
CA ARG A 255 -3.31 -12.59 -19.84
C ARG A 255 -3.68 -11.25 -20.47
N LEU A 256 -3.18 -10.13 -19.94
CA LEU A 256 -3.56 -8.80 -20.43
C LEU A 256 -3.01 -8.52 -21.83
N HIS A 257 -1.74 -8.85 -22.13
CA HIS A 257 -1.20 -8.63 -23.49
C HIS A 257 -1.83 -9.59 -24.51
N GLY A 258 -2.03 -10.87 -24.16
CA GLY A 258 -2.67 -11.84 -25.07
C GLY A 258 -4.10 -11.45 -25.44
N ASP A 259 -4.89 -11.02 -24.45
CA ASP A 259 -6.27 -10.57 -24.65
C ASP A 259 -6.38 -9.22 -25.37
N TRP A 260 -5.36 -8.37 -25.24
CA TRP A 260 -5.28 -7.07 -25.92
C TRP A 260 -4.90 -7.24 -27.40
N ILE A 261 -3.84 -8.01 -27.70
CA ILE A 261 -3.41 -8.33 -29.07
C ILE A 261 -4.50 -9.09 -29.83
N SER A 262 -5.23 -9.99 -29.16
CA SER A 262 -6.30 -10.77 -29.79
C SER A 262 -7.56 -9.96 -30.11
N ASP A 263 -7.90 -8.96 -29.30
CA ASP A 263 -9.11 -8.15 -29.44
C ASP A 263 -8.99 -6.88 -28.57
N PRO A 264 -8.45 -5.76 -29.08
CA PRO A 264 -8.19 -4.58 -28.26
C PRO A 264 -9.45 -4.05 -27.57
N ALA A 265 -9.36 -3.85 -26.25
CA ALA A 265 -10.43 -3.37 -25.38
C ALA A 265 -9.82 -2.85 -24.05
N ILE A 266 -10.22 -1.67 -23.57
CA ILE A 266 -9.69 -1.07 -22.33
C ILE A 266 -9.91 -2.03 -21.15
N PRO A 267 -8.84 -2.55 -20.50
CA PRO A 267 -8.99 -3.48 -19.39
C PRO A 267 -9.47 -2.77 -18.12
N ILE A 268 -10.61 -3.18 -17.56
CA ILE A 268 -11.20 -2.65 -16.33
C ILE A 268 -11.05 -3.69 -15.21
N VAL A 269 -10.00 -3.57 -14.42
CA VAL A 269 -9.55 -4.56 -13.44
C VAL A 269 -10.02 -4.19 -12.02
N THR A 270 -10.44 -5.20 -11.25
CA THR A 270 -10.66 -5.02 -9.79
C THR A 270 -9.37 -4.65 -9.08
N GLY A 271 -9.40 -3.70 -8.17
CA GLY A 271 -8.30 -3.36 -7.27
C GLY A 271 -7.85 -4.49 -6.32
N PHE A 272 -8.16 -4.39 -5.02
CA PHE A 272 -7.49 -5.07 -3.90
C PHE A 272 -7.63 -6.61 -3.79
N LEU A 273 -7.89 -7.32 -4.88
CA LEU A 273 -8.22 -8.75 -4.88
C LEU A 273 -7.12 -9.63 -5.49
N GLY A 274 -7.05 -10.88 -5.01
CA GLY A 274 -6.17 -11.91 -5.55
C GLY A 274 -6.73 -13.32 -5.33
N LYS A 275 -5.95 -14.34 -5.71
CA LYS A 275 -6.30 -15.76 -5.58
C LYS A 275 -5.25 -16.50 -4.76
N GLY A 276 -5.67 -17.05 -3.62
CA GLY A 276 -4.79 -17.79 -2.72
C GLY A 276 -4.23 -19.05 -3.39
N TRP A 277 -2.90 -19.19 -3.41
CA TRP A 277 -2.19 -20.22 -4.18
C TRP A 277 -2.61 -21.66 -3.84
N ARG A 278 -2.93 -21.98 -2.57
CA ARG A 278 -3.32 -23.34 -2.16
C ARG A 278 -4.83 -23.53 -2.11
N SER A 279 -5.57 -22.51 -1.66
CA SER A 279 -7.03 -22.58 -1.47
C SER A 279 -7.83 -22.32 -2.73
N CYS A 280 -7.22 -21.69 -3.74
CA CYS A 280 -7.87 -21.11 -4.92
C CYS A 280 -9.02 -20.14 -4.60
N ALA A 281 -9.10 -19.64 -3.37
CA ALA A 281 -10.13 -18.72 -2.91
C ALA A 281 -9.75 -17.27 -3.24
N VAL A 282 -10.76 -16.39 -3.28
CA VAL A 282 -10.53 -14.94 -3.35
C VAL A 282 -9.88 -14.48 -2.04
N THR A 283 -8.80 -13.72 -2.17
CA THR A 283 -8.05 -13.07 -1.08
C THR A 283 -8.08 -11.55 -1.25
N THR A 284 -7.84 -10.81 -0.18
CA THR A 284 -7.62 -9.35 -0.25
C THR A 284 -6.18 -8.97 0.07
N LEU A 285 -5.71 -7.94 -0.63
CA LEU A 285 -4.34 -7.42 -0.60
C LEU A 285 -4.08 -6.43 0.55
N GLY A 286 -4.93 -6.42 1.58
CA GLY A 286 -4.77 -5.57 2.77
C GLY A 286 -4.78 -4.07 2.50
N ARG A 287 -4.00 -3.33 3.30
CA ARG A 287 -4.02 -1.86 3.34
C ARG A 287 -3.40 -1.25 2.08
N GLY A 288 -4.17 -0.42 1.36
CA GLY A 288 -3.77 0.14 0.08
C GLY A 288 -3.81 -0.84 -1.09
N GLY A 289 -4.48 -1.99 -0.95
CA GLY A 289 -4.45 -3.06 -1.95
C GLY A 289 -4.85 -2.66 -3.37
N SER A 290 -5.83 -1.77 -3.58
CA SER A 290 -6.19 -1.32 -4.93
C SER A 290 -5.09 -0.49 -5.59
N ASP A 291 -4.23 0.17 -4.81
CA ASP A 291 -3.02 0.86 -5.32
C ASP A 291 -1.93 -0.18 -5.63
N LEU A 292 -1.79 -1.23 -4.79
CA LEU A 292 -0.82 -2.30 -4.99
C LEU A 292 -1.08 -2.99 -6.34
N THR A 293 -2.33 -3.36 -6.62
CA THR A 293 -2.77 -3.92 -7.92
C THR A 293 -2.34 -3.06 -9.10
N ALA A 294 -2.47 -1.74 -9.01
CA ALA A 294 -2.07 -0.84 -10.09
C ALA A 294 -0.55 -0.85 -10.32
N THR A 295 0.25 -0.85 -9.25
CA THR A 295 1.71 -0.98 -9.39
C THR A 295 2.17 -2.38 -9.82
N THR A 296 1.46 -3.43 -9.41
CA THR A 296 1.72 -4.81 -9.83
C THR A 296 1.45 -4.98 -11.32
N ILE A 297 0.37 -4.42 -11.86
CA ILE A 297 0.13 -4.36 -13.31
C ILE A 297 1.23 -3.55 -13.99
N GLY A 298 1.62 -2.39 -13.44
CA GLY A 298 2.74 -1.60 -13.96
C GLY A 298 4.03 -2.43 -14.10
N LYS A 299 4.49 -3.09 -13.03
CA LYS A 299 5.68 -3.98 -13.02
C LYS A 299 5.49 -5.22 -13.91
N ALA A 300 4.27 -5.77 -14.01
CA ALA A 300 3.99 -6.94 -14.85
C ALA A 300 4.10 -6.63 -16.34
N LEU A 301 3.57 -5.48 -16.78
CA LEU A 301 3.51 -5.09 -18.19
C LEU A 301 4.71 -4.24 -18.64
N GLY A 302 5.48 -3.67 -17.71
CA GLY A 302 6.65 -2.82 -17.99
C GLY A 302 6.28 -1.39 -18.40
N LEU A 303 5.15 -0.86 -17.89
CA LEU A 303 4.57 0.41 -18.39
C LEU A 303 5.38 1.65 -18.01
N ARG A 304 5.20 2.72 -18.80
CA ARG A 304 5.91 4.01 -18.65
C ARG A 304 5.66 4.71 -17.32
N GLU A 305 4.42 4.72 -16.83
CA GLU A 305 4.07 5.25 -15.50
C GLU A 305 2.78 4.63 -14.94
N ILE A 306 2.62 4.71 -13.62
CA ILE A 306 1.43 4.30 -12.88
C ILE A 306 0.74 5.55 -12.33
N GLN A 307 -0.46 5.86 -12.80
CA GLN A 307 -1.24 7.01 -12.36
C GLN A 307 -2.24 6.62 -11.26
N VAL A 308 -2.21 7.34 -10.14
CA VAL A 308 -3.22 7.24 -9.07
C VAL A 308 -4.01 8.55 -9.03
N TRP A 309 -5.28 8.45 -9.39
CA TRP A 309 -6.20 9.57 -9.46
C TRP A 309 -6.94 9.76 -8.13
N LYS A 310 -6.93 11.00 -7.65
CA LYS A 310 -7.49 11.45 -6.38
C LYS A 310 -8.33 12.72 -6.57
N ASP A 311 -8.70 13.35 -5.47
CA ASP A 311 -9.56 14.54 -5.41
C ASP A 311 -8.76 15.84 -5.15
N VAL A 312 -7.42 15.80 -5.22
CA VAL A 312 -6.47 16.91 -4.98
C VAL A 312 -5.30 16.89 -5.98
N ASP A 313 -4.62 18.04 -6.17
CA ASP A 313 -3.53 18.28 -7.15
C ASP A 313 -2.19 17.60 -6.75
N GLY A 314 -2.22 16.28 -6.60
CA GLY A 314 -1.07 15.47 -6.22
C GLY A 314 -0.92 15.29 -4.71
N VAL A 315 0.32 15.32 -4.24
CA VAL A 315 0.70 15.33 -2.83
C VAL A 315 1.02 16.78 -2.43
N LEU A 316 0.51 17.21 -1.28
CA LEU A 316 0.56 18.60 -0.85
C LEU A 316 1.56 18.80 0.31
N THR A 317 2.05 20.03 0.47
CA THR A 317 2.98 20.45 1.55
C THR A 317 2.40 20.34 2.96
N CYS A 318 1.07 20.23 3.09
CA CYS A 318 0.36 19.73 4.27
C CYS A 318 -1.10 19.37 3.88
N ASP A 319 -1.94 18.98 4.83
CA ASP A 319 -3.38 18.80 4.61
C ASP A 319 -4.07 20.16 4.32
N PRO A 320 -4.73 20.37 3.16
CA PRO A 320 -5.39 21.62 2.82
C PRO A 320 -6.59 21.94 3.72
N ASN A 321 -7.19 20.94 4.38
CA ASN A 321 -8.25 21.14 5.37
C ASN A 321 -7.70 21.77 6.67
N ILE A 322 -6.43 21.53 6.98
CA ILE A 322 -5.73 22.19 8.09
C ILE A 322 -5.26 23.58 7.67
N TYR A 323 -4.67 23.71 6.48
CA TYR A 323 -4.13 24.98 5.99
C TYR A 323 -4.42 25.24 4.49
N PRO A 324 -5.28 26.22 4.15
CA PRO A 324 -5.68 26.47 2.77
C PRO A 324 -4.57 26.89 1.79
N ARG A 325 -3.37 27.27 2.28
CA ARG A 325 -2.20 27.60 1.43
C ARG A 325 -1.24 26.42 1.22
N ALA A 326 -1.73 25.19 1.40
CA ALA A 326 -1.01 23.96 1.06
C ALA A 326 -0.70 23.88 -0.45
N ALA A 327 0.56 24.11 -0.84
CA ALA A 327 1.03 24.00 -2.22
C ALA A 327 1.28 22.54 -2.65
N PRO A 328 1.11 22.20 -3.94
CA PRO A 328 1.55 20.93 -4.52
C PRO A 328 3.06 20.72 -4.47
N VAL A 329 3.48 19.49 -4.15
CA VAL A 329 4.87 19.03 -4.22
C VAL A 329 5.07 18.34 -5.57
N PRO A 330 5.83 18.90 -6.53
CA PRO A 330 5.86 18.38 -7.90
C PRO A 330 6.63 17.06 -8.04
N LEU A 331 7.64 16.84 -7.20
CA LEU A 331 8.55 15.69 -7.24
C LEU A 331 8.76 15.10 -5.84
N LEU A 332 8.69 13.78 -5.74
CA LEU A 332 9.01 13.01 -4.53
C LEU A 332 9.94 11.85 -4.84
N THR A 333 10.73 11.43 -3.86
CA THR A 333 11.32 10.09 -3.84
C THR A 333 10.32 9.05 -3.30
N PHE A 334 10.51 7.77 -3.63
CA PHE A 334 9.73 6.67 -3.04
C PHE A 334 9.86 6.62 -1.50
N ASP A 335 11.02 6.99 -0.94
CA ASP A 335 11.23 7.01 0.51
C ASP A 335 10.48 8.17 1.18
N GLU A 336 10.46 9.37 0.60
CA GLU A 336 9.59 10.47 1.07
C GLU A 336 8.11 10.08 0.99
N ALA A 337 7.67 9.54 -0.15
CA ALA A 337 6.28 9.11 -0.34
C ALA A 337 5.86 8.03 0.67
N ALA A 338 6.77 7.12 1.03
CA ALA A 338 6.52 6.07 2.02
C ALA A 338 6.33 6.63 3.44
N GLU A 339 7.21 7.52 3.92
CA GLU A 339 7.03 8.16 5.23
C GLU A 339 5.74 9.01 5.25
N LEU A 340 5.47 9.79 4.20
CA LEU A 340 4.25 10.60 4.07
C LEU A 340 2.97 9.75 4.21
N ALA A 341 2.91 8.63 3.47
CA ALA A 341 1.76 7.72 3.48
C ALA A 341 1.56 6.98 4.81
N TYR A 342 2.66 6.73 5.54
CA TYR A 342 2.61 6.04 6.83
C TYR A 342 1.97 6.94 7.91
N PHE A 343 2.38 8.20 7.99
CA PHE A 343 1.83 9.17 8.95
C PHE A 343 0.46 9.76 8.56
N GLY A 344 -0.14 9.32 7.45
CA GLY A 344 -1.54 9.63 7.12
C GLY A 344 -1.75 10.71 6.06
N ALA A 345 -0.70 11.19 5.37
CA ALA A 345 -0.91 11.99 4.16
C ALA A 345 -1.60 11.12 3.09
N GLN A 346 -2.43 11.74 2.24
CA GLN A 346 -3.21 11.02 1.22
C GLN A 346 -2.37 10.59 0.01
N VAL A 347 -1.33 9.77 0.23
CA VAL A 347 -0.38 9.23 -0.75
C VAL A 347 -0.70 7.74 -1.05
N LEU A 348 0.16 6.99 -1.73
CA LEU A 348 0.06 5.52 -1.86
C LEU A 348 0.65 4.84 -0.62
N HIS A 349 0.09 3.71 -0.19
CA HIS A 349 0.64 2.94 0.93
C HIS A 349 2.08 2.45 0.67
N PRO A 350 3.00 2.38 1.66
CA PRO A 350 4.37 1.93 1.42
C PRO A 350 4.46 0.52 0.81
N GLN A 351 3.56 -0.38 1.22
CA GLN A 351 3.47 -1.74 0.68
C GLN A 351 3.05 -1.75 -0.80
N SER A 352 2.21 -0.79 -1.23
CA SER A 352 1.79 -0.66 -2.64
C SER A 352 2.84 -0.01 -3.52
N MET A 353 3.82 0.71 -2.98
CA MET A 353 4.93 1.25 -3.80
C MET A 353 6.05 0.24 -4.07
N ARG A 354 6.05 -0.95 -3.46
CA ARG A 354 7.10 -1.98 -3.68
C ARG A 354 7.29 -2.35 -5.16
N PRO A 355 6.25 -2.74 -5.93
CA PRO A 355 6.44 -3.16 -7.33
C PRO A 355 6.95 -2.02 -8.22
N ALA A 356 6.51 -0.79 -7.97
CA ALA A 356 6.98 0.39 -8.68
C ALA A 356 8.46 0.70 -8.39
N ARG A 357 8.88 0.64 -7.12
CA ARG A 357 10.28 0.82 -6.69
C ARG A 357 11.20 -0.27 -7.24
N GLU A 358 10.73 -1.50 -7.34
CA GLU A 358 11.47 -2.65 -7.88
C GLU A 358 11.62 -2.59 -9.40
N GLY A 359 10.55 -2.25 -10.12
CA GLY A 359 10.57 -2.08 -11.58
C GLY A 359 11.13 -0.73 -12.08
N ASP A 360 11.45 0.18 -11.16
CA ASP A 360 11.83 1.58 -11.40
C ASP A 360 10.80 2.43 -12.15
N ILE A 361 9.51 2.06 -12.03
CA ILE A 361 8.40 2.70 -12.75
C ILE A 361 7.90 3.91 -11.96
N PRO A 362 7.91 5.14 -12.52
CA PRO A 362 7.39 6.32 -11.85
C PRO A 362 5.90 6.20 -11.50
N VAL A 363 5.53 6.70 -10.32
CA VAL A 363 4.13 6.78 -9.87
C VAL A 363 3.69 8.23 -9.86
N ARG A 364 2.58 8.56 -10.54
CA ARG A 364 2.04 9.92 -10.62
C ARG A 364 0.73 10.03 -9.85
N VAL A 365 0.66 10.94 -8.87
CA VAL A 365 -0.60 11.28 -8.19
C VAL A 365 -1.25 12.46 -8.91
N LYS A 366 -2.47 12.29 -9.44
CA LYS A 366 -3.20 13.31 -10.22
C LYS A 366 -4.58 13.64 -9.62
N ASN A 367 -5.12 14.82 -9.94
CA ASN A 367 -6.48 15.21 -9.56
C ASN A 367 -7.48 14.88 -10.66
N SER A 368 -8.56 14.19 -10.31
CA SER A 368 -9.71 13.94 -11.20
C SER A 368 -10.48 15.21 -11.56
N TYR A 369 -10.52 16.22 -10.68
CA TYR A 369 -11.15 17.51 -10.95
C TYR A 369 -10.24 18.51 -11.69
N ASN A 370 -8.94 18.22 -11.80
CA ASN A 370 -7.97 19.04 -12.54
C ASN A 370 -7.01 18.16 -13.37
N PRO A 371 -7.50 17.47 -14.43
CA PRO A 371 -6.71 16.46 -15.14
C PRO A 371 -5.47 16.99 -15.88
N LYS A 372 -5.40 18.32 -16.08
CA LYS A 372 -4.30 19.03 -16.73
C LYS A 372 -3.19 19.45 -15.76
N ALA A 373 -3.40 19.34 -14.45
CA ALA A 373 -2.31 19.51 -13.48
C ALA A 373 -1.23 18.44 -13.68
N PRO A 374 0.07 18.77 -13.52
CA PRO A 374 1.15 17.79 -13.61
C PRO A 374 1.08 16.73 -12.49
N GLY A 375 0.42 17.09 -11.38
CA GLY A 375 0.35 16.31 -10.16
C GLY A 375 1.71 16.21 -9.46
N THR A 376 1.88 15.15 -8.68
CA THR A 376 3.18 14.78 -8.07
C THR A 376 3.73 13.55 -8.77
N LEU A 377 4.99 13.60 -9.19
CA LEU A 377 5.70 12.45 -9.72
C LEU A 377 6.66 11.87 -8.65
N ILE A 378 6.44 10.61 -8.30
CA ILE A 378 7.22 9.83 -7.33
C ILE A 378 8.20 8.95 -8.11
N THR A 379 9.48 9.01 -7.74
CA THR A 379 10.61 8.39 -8.46
C THR A 379 11.64 7.79 -7.50
N ARG A 380 12.68 7.12 -8.00
CA ARG A 380 13.82 6.65 -7.18
C ARG A 380 14.64 7.80 -6.58
N THR A 381 14.87 8.85 -7.37
CA THR A 381 15.72 9.99 -7.00
C THR A 381 15.20 11.26 -7.66
N ARG A 382 15.24 12.37 -6.93
CA ARG A 382 14.99 13.74 -7.43
C ARG A 382 16.16 14.64 -7.04
N ASP A 383 16.21 15.85 -7.58
CA ASP A 383 17.13 16.85 -7.05
C ASP A 383 16.71 17.27 -5.63
N MET A 384 17.72 17.36 -4.76
CA MET A 384 17.63 17.74 -3.34
C MET A 384 18.42 19.01 -3.04
N SER A 385 19.05 19.63 -4.06
CA SER A 385 19.88 20.84 -3.97
C SER A 385 19.24 21.92 -3.11
N GLU A 386 18.06 22.41 -3.50
CA GLU A 386 17.27 23.44 -2.81
C GLU A 386 16.27 22.88 -1.80
N ALA A 387 16.14 21.55 -1.69
CA ALA A 387 15.16 20.94 -0.79
C ALA A 387 15.57 21.11 0.68
N VAL A 388 14.75 21.84 1.45
CA VAL A 388 14.82 21.90 2.92
C VAL A 388 13.75 20.98 3.52
N LEU A 389 12.49 21.42 3.50
CA LEU A 389 11.34 20.64 3.94
C LEU A 389 10.46 20.33 2.71
N THR A 390 9.88 19.13 2.68
CA THR A 390 9.06 18.63 1.57
C THR A 390 7.57 18.73 1.92
N SER A 391 7.15 18.28 3.11
CA SER A 391 5.76 18.35 3.57
C SER A 391 5.65 18.11 5.09
N ILE A 392 4.53 18.57 5.67
CA ILE A 392 4.18 18.44 7.09
C ILE A 392 2.91 17.59 7.20
N VAL A 393 2.98 16.47 7.94
CA VAL A 393 1.85 15.55 8.15
C VAL A 393 1.40 15.60 9.61
N LEU A 394 0.09 15.48 9.84
CA LEU A 394 -0.52 15.40 11.18
C LEU A 394 -1.30 14.10 11.35
N LYS A 395 -0.89 13.27 12.32
CA LYS A 395 -1.65 12.11 12.79
C LYS A 395 -2.27 12.43 14.15
N ARG A 396 -3.61 12.48 14.21
CA ARG A 396 -4.40 12.90 15.40
C ARG A 396 -4.85 11.72 16.26
N ASN A 397 -5.34 12.04 17.46
CA ASN A 397 -5.92 11.11 18.44
C ASN A 397 -5.04 9.88 18.72
N VAL A 398 -3.72 10.10 18.74
CA VAL A 398 -2.72 9.08 19.03
C VAL A 398 -2.67 8.84 20.54
N THR A 399 -2.57 7.57 20.94
CA THR A 399 -2.27 7.19 22.32
C THR A 399 -0.77 6.96 22.46
N MET A 400 -0.15 7.65 23.43
CA MET A 400 1.25 7.50 23.78
C MET A 400 1.36 6.73 25.11
N LEU A 401 2.32 5.81 25.20
CA LEU A 401 2.70 5.14 26.45
C LEU A 401 4.15 5.48 26.75
N ASP A 402 4.44 5.80 28.01
CA ASP A 402 5.80 5.92 28.53
C ASP A 402 6.04 4.82 29.58
N ILE A 403 7.09 4.03 29.37
CA ILE A 403 7.37 2.78 30.07
C ILE A 403 8.72 2.93 30.78
N VAL A 404 8.70 3.19 32.08
CA VAL A 404 9.89 3.51 32.89
C VAL A 404 10.32 2.31 33.72
N SER A 405 11.56 1.84 33.56
CA SER A 405 12.13 0.78 34.38
C SER A 405 13.64 0.94 34.52
N THR A 406 14.12 1.14 35.76
CA THR A 406 15.57 1.13 36.07
C THR A 406 16.24 -0.20 35.73
N ARG A 407 15.46 -1.26 35.50
CA ARG A 407 15.93 -2.56 35.00
C ARG A 407 16.33 -2.54 33.52
N MET A 408 16.12 -1.45 32.78
CA MET A 408 16.61 -1.34 31.40
C MET A 408 18.13 -1.04 31.34
N LEU A 409 18.69 -0.40 32.37
CA LEU A 409 20.12 -0.09 32.45
C LEU A 409 20.98 -1.36 32.45
N GLY A 410 21.76 -1.54 31.39
CA GLY A 410 22.74 -2.64 31.26
C GLY A 410 22.15 -4.05 31.13
N GLN A 411 20.84 -4.18 30.95
CA GLN A 411 20.16 -5.47 30.74
C GLN A 411 19.79 -5.67 29.27
N PHE A 412 20.04 -6.87 28.75
CA PHE A 412 19.55 -7.26 27.43
C PHE A 412 18.13 -7.84 27.52
N GLY A 413 17.35 -7.72 26.45
CA GLY A 413 16.02 -8.36 26.34
C GLY A 413 14.84 -7.59 26.95
N PHE A 414 15.05 -6.48 27.67
CA PHE A 414 13.92 -5.67 28.17
C PHE A 414 13.03 -5.14 27.02
N LEU A 415 13.63 -4.54 25.99
CA LEU A 415 12.93 -4.11 24.77
C LEU A 415 12.18 -5.28 24.11
N ALA A 416 12.83 -6.45 23.97
CA ALA A 416 12.21 -7.63 23.37
C ALA A 416 10.98 -8.11 24.17
N LYS A 417 11.02 -8.04 25.50
CA LYS A 417 9.87 -8.38 26.34
C LYS A 417 8.73 -7.37 26.21
N VAL A 418 9.04 -6.07 26.11
CA VAL A 418 8.03 -5.02 25.87
C VAL A 418 7.33 -5.25 24.53
N PHE A 419 8.08 -5.49 23.45
CA PHE A 419 7.48 -5.72 22.13
C PHE A 419 6.75 -7.07 22.02
N SER A 420 7.18 -8.12 22.74
CA SER A 420 6.42 -9.38 22.84
C SER A 420 5.00 -9.15 23.35
N ILE A 421 4.80 -8.30 24.35
CA ILE A 421 3.46 -8.01 24.90
C ILE A 421 2.56 -7.34 23.86
N PHE A 422 3.10 -6.46 23.01
CA PHE A 422 2.34 -5.88 21.89
C PHE A 422 2.06 -6.88 20.77
N GLU A 423 2.97 -7.82 20.50
CA GLU A 423 2.79 -8.93 19.55
C GLU A 423 1.70 -9.91 20.02
N ASP A 424 1.79 -10.38 21.27
CA ASP A 424 0.84 -11.29 21.91
C ASP A 424 -0.60 -10.71 21.96
N LEU A 425 -0.73 -9.38 22.09
CA LEU A 425 -2.02 -8.66 22.09
C LEU A 425 -2.48 -8.18 20.70
N GLY A 426 -1.66 -8.37 19.65
CA GLY A 426 -1.98 -7.99 18.28
C GLY A 426 -2.14 -6.47 18.08
N ILE A 427 -1.27 -5.67 18.72
CA ILE A 427 -1.31 -4.20 18.70
C ILE A 427 -0.07 -3.65 17.98
N SER A 428 -0.30 -2.75 17.02
CA SER A 428 0.78 -2.14 16.24
C SER A 428 1.32 -0.88 16.92
N VAL A 429 2.65 -0.81 17.03
CA VAL A 429 3.40 0.36 17.52
C VAL A 429 3.90 1.16 16.32
N ASP A 430 3.82 2.48 16.43
CA ASP A 430 4.09 3.46 15.36
C ASP A 430 5.45 4.14 15.57
N VAL A 431 5.54 5.08 16.52
CA VAL A 431 6.77 5.82 16.83
C VAL A 431 7.39 5.29 18.11
N VAL A 432 8.72 5.22 18.14
CA VAL A 432 9.52 4.77 19.30
C VAL A 432 10.58 5.82 19.64
N ALA A 433 10.80 6.06 20.93
CA ALA A 433 11.93 6.80 21.49
C ALA A 433 12.40 6.14 22.79
N THR A 434 13.67 6.29 23.15
CA THR A 434 14.27 5.65 24.34
C THR A 434 15.21 6.60 25.07
N SER A 435 15.11 6.63 26.40
CA SER A 435 16.17 7.11 27.29
C SER A 435 17.00 5.93 27.81
N GLU A 436 17.86 6.15 28.80
CA GLU A 436 18.62 5.10 29.49
C GLU A 436 17.74 4.22 30.40
N VAL A 437 16.54 4.72 30.81
CA VAL A 437 15.64 4.08 31.79
C VAL A 437 14.17 4.01 31.35
N SER A 438 13.79 4.60 30.22
CA SER A 438 12.42 4.61 29.72
C SER A 438 12.31 4.39 28.21
N ILE A 439 11.15 3.89 27.79
CA ILE A 439 10.75 3.77 26.40
C ILE A 439 9.44 4.53 26.24
N SER A 440 9.39 5.49 25.31
CA SER A 440 8.16 6.16 24.94
C SER A 440 7.71 5.65 23.56
N LEU A 441 6.43 5.27 23.47
CA LEU A 441 5.83 4.58 22.32
C LEU A 441 4.54 5.28 21.91
N THR A 442 4.22 5.31 20.63
CA THR A 442 2.85 5.61 20.16
C THR A 442 2.21 4.37 19.55
N LEU A 443 0.90 4.20 19.76
CA LEU A 443 0.12 3.11 19.18
C LEU A 443 -0.56 3.57 17.89
N ASP A 444 -0.65 2.68 16.90
CA ASP A 444 -1.55 2.91 15.77
C ASP A 444 -3.00 2.60 16.21
N PRO A 445 -3.93 3.57 16.18
CA PRO A 445 -5.31 3.31 16.59
C PRO A 445 -6.04 2.37 15.62
N SER A 446 -5.52 2.14 14.40
CA SER A 446 -6.08 1.15 13.48
C SER A 446 -5.48 -0.25 13.65
N LYS A 447 -6.23 -1.15 14.30
CA LYS A 447 -6.27 -2.54 13.80
C LYS A 447 -6.71 -2.49 12.33
N LEU A 448 -6.21 -3.43 11.49
CA LEU A 448 -6.27 -3.35 10.02
C LEU A 448 -7.65 -3.03 9.41
N TRP A 449 -8.73 -3.27 10.17
CA TRP A 449 -10.11 -2.99 9.80
C TRP A 449 -10.85 -2.21 10.90
N SER A 450 -10.69 -0.88 10.87
CA SER A 450 -11.74 0.11 11.23
C SER A 450 -12.39 0.01 12.62
N ARG A 451 -11.61 -0.27 13.67
CA ARG A 451 -11.98 0.04 15.07
C ARG A 451 -10.79 0.68 15.77
N GLU A 452 -11.03 1.78 16.47
CA GLU A 452 -10.08 2.32 17.45
C GLU A 452 -9.87 1.29 18.57
N LEU A 453 -8.69 1.26 19.19
CA LEU A 453 -8.42 0.43 20.37
C LEU A 453 -9.43 0.80 21.46
N ILE A 454 -10.25 -0.17 21.88
CA ILE A 454 -11.23 0.08 22.94
C ILE A 454 -10.51 0.22 24.29
N GLN A 455 -11.09 0.97 25.23
CA GLN A 455 -10.43 1.23 26.51
C GLN A 455 -9.97 -0.06 27.21
N GLN A 456 -10.75 -1.13 27.14
CA GLN A 456 -10.39 -2.46 27.68
C GLN A 456 -9.10 -3.06 27.09
N GLU A 457 -8.78 -2.79 25.82
CA GLU A 457 -7.52 -3.22 25.19
C GLU A 457 -6.34 -2.38 25.68
N LEU A 458 -6.55 -1.08 25.90
CA LEU A 458 -5.54 -0.18 26.46
C LEU A 458 -5.25 -0.51 27.94
N ASP A 459 -6.30 -0.74 28.73
CA ASP A 459 -6.22 -1.13 30.14
C ASP A 459 -5.41 -2.42 30.27
N HIS A 460 -5.70 -3.44 29.45
CA HIS A 460 -5.01 -4.72 29.49
C HIS A 460 -3.53 -4.64 29.04
N VAL A 461 -3.20 -3.78 28.06
CA VAL A 461 -1.79 -3.46 27.72
C VAL A 461 -1.05 -2.89 28.92
N VAL A 462 -1.67 -1.96 29.66
CA VAL A 462 -1.08 -1.36 30.87
C VAL A 462 -0.89 -2.42 31.95
N GLU A 463 -1.90 -3.26 32.23
CA GLU A 463 -1.81 -4.37 33.21
C GLU A 463 -0.65 -5.33 32.92
N GLU A 464 -0.39 -5.69 31.66
CA GLU A 464 0.72 -6.58 31.29
C GLU A 464 2.09 -5.89 31.40
N LEU A 465 2.18 -4.60 31.04
CA LEU A 465 3.42 -3.82 31.11
C LEU A 465 3.80 -3.42 32.55
N GLU A 466 2.83 -3.16 33.43
CA GLU A 466 3.08 -2.84 34.85
C GLU A 466 3.76 -3.99 35.62
N LYS A 467 3.69 -5.23 35.11
CA LYS A 467 4.41 -6.39 35.65
C LYS A 467 5.94 -6.27 35.49
N ILE A 468 6.44 -5.32 34.69
CA ILE A 468 7.87 -5.13 34.39
C ILE A 468 8.39 -3.69 34.50
N ALA A 469 7.51 -2.70 34.52
CA ALA A 469 7.81 -1.27 34.49
C ALA A 469 6.77 -0.44 35.25
N VAL A 470 7.01 0.87 35.40
CA VAL A 470 5.95 1.86 35.65
C VAL A 470 5.45 2.34 34.30
N VAL A 471 4.14 2.47 34.11
CA VAL A 471 3.53 2.81 32.82
C VAL A 471 2.68 4.06 32.94
N ASN A 472 2.93 5.06 32.08
CA ASN A 472 2.12 6.26 31.96
C ASN A 472 1.39 6.23 30.62
N LEU A 473 0.06 6.13 30.62
CA LEU A 473 -0.76 6.18 29.40
C LEU A 473 -1.31 7.60 29.16
N LEU A 474 -1.09 8.13 27.96
CA LEU A 474 -1.37 9.50 27.58
C LEU A 474 -2.14 9.54 26.25
N GLN A 475 -3.47 9.66 26.36
CA GLN A 475 -4.40 9.84 25.23
C GLN A 475 -4.38 11.28 24.68
N HIS A 476 -5.10 11.49 23.57
CA HIS A 476 -5.26 12.79 22.91
C HIS A 476 -3.93 13.50 22.61
N ARG A 477 -3.00 12.74 22.02
CA ARG A 477 -1.76 13.26 21.45
C ARG A 477 -1.85 13.32 19.92
N SER A 478 -1.00 14.15 19.33
CA SER A 478 -0.86 14.29 17.89
C SER A 478 0.61 14.15 17.51
N ILE A 479 0.89 13.40 16.43
CA ILE A 479 2.22 13.34 15.82
C ILE A 479 2.25 14.33 14.66
N ILE A 480 3.19 15.29 14.72
CA ILE A 480 3.57 16.14 13.61
C ILE A 480 4.84 15.55 12.99
N SER A 481 4.72 15.01 11.78
CA SER A 481 5.85 14.44 11.03
C SER A 481 6.33 15.42 9.98
N LEU A 482 7.57 15.88 10.13
CA LEU A 482 8.29 16.76 9.21
C LEU A 482 9.05 15.89 8.20
N ILE A 483 8.60 15.87 6.95
CA ILE A 483 9.28 15.14 5.86
C ILE A 483 10.13 16.12 5.07
N GLY A 484 11.43 15.86 4.96
CA GLY A 484 12.38 16.78 4.31
C GLY A 484 13.77 16.21 4.09
N ASN A 485 14.70 17.09 3.69
CA ASN A 485 16.07 16.72 3.39
C ASN A 485 16.87 16.46 4.66
N VAL A 486 17.15 15.18 4.95
CA VAL A 486 17.93 14.74 6.13
C VAL A 486 19.33 15.38 6.20
N GLN A 487 19.93 15.78 5.07
CA GLN A 487 21.21 16.49 5.03
C GLN A 487 21.13 17.91 5.62
N ARG A 488 19.92 18.52 5.63
CA ARG A 488 19.64 19.82 6.23
C ARG A 488 18.92 19.69 7.59
N SER A 489 18.94 18.51 8.22
CA SER A 489 18.18 18.19 9.44
C SER A 489 18.39 19.17 10.60
N SER A 490 19.61 19.65 10.86
CA SER A 490 19.88 20.63 11.93
C SER A 490 19.11 21.96 11.71
N LEU A 491 19.06 22.46 10.47
CA LEU A 491 18.31 23.66 10.10
C LEU A 491 16.79 23.45 10.22
N ILE A 492 16.31 22.25 9.86
CA ILE A 492 14.89 21.87 10.02
C ILE A 492 14.52 21.85 11.52
N LEU A 493 15.34 21.23 12.35
CA LEU A 493 15.14 21.15 13.80
C LEU A 493 15.18 22.54 14.45
N GLU A 494 16.21 23.34 14.17
CA GLU A 494 16.34 24.72 14.69
C GLU A 494 15.10 25.56 14.37
N LYS A 495 14.72 25.61 13.08
CA LYS A 495 13.58 26.40 12.62
C LYS A 495 12.25 25.89 13.18
N ALA A 496 12.06 24.56 13.26
CA ALA A 496 10.86 23.98 13.86
C ALA A 496 10.74 24.27 15.36
N PHE A 497 11.80 24.05 16.15
CA PHE A 497 11.78 24.30 17.59
C PHE A 497 11.70 25.79 17.93
N HIS A 498 12.27 26.68 17.11
CA HIS A 498 12.05 28.12 17.22
C HIS A 498 10.55 28.46 17.07
N VAL A 499 9.89 27.98 16.02
CA VAL A 499 8.46 28.24 15.76
C VAL A 499 7.58 27.69 16.89
N LEU A 500 7.82 26.46 17.33
CA LEU A 500 7.04 25.83 18.41
C LEU A 500 7.23 26.56 19.74
N ARG A 501 8.47 26.92 20.10
CA ARG A 501 8.77 27.73 21.30
C ARG A 501 8.08 29.09 21.27
N THR A 502 8.07 29.78 20.13
CA THR A 502 7.40 31.08 19.95
C THR A 502 5.87 30.96 20.06
N ASN A 503 5.29 29.79 19.78
CA ASN A 503 3.88 29.49 20.02
C ASN A 503 3.58 28.94 21.44
N GLY A 504 4.60 28.79 22.31
CA GLY A 504 4.44 28.24 23.66
C GLY A 504 4.26 26.72 23.72
N VAL A 505 4.49 26.01 22.62
CA VAL A 505 4.22 24.57 22.46
C VAL A 505 5.34 23.73 23.07
N ASN A 506 4.97 22.72 23.86
CA ASN A 506 5.91 21.78 24.47
C ASN A 506 5.85 20.42 23.76
N VAL A 507 6.89 20.09 22.99
CA VAL A 507 7.06 18.76 22.39
C VAL A 507 7.37 17.74 23.49
N GLN A 508 6.58 16.66 23.54
CA GLN A 508 6.61 15.66 24.61
C GLN A 508 7.52 14.47 24.29
N MET A 509 7.68 14.16 22.99
CA MET A 509 8.50 13.07 22.48
C MET A 509 9.00 13.45 21.08
N ILE A 510 10.23 13.06 20.76
CA ILE A 510 10.90 13.31 19.48
C ILE A 510 11.40 11.95 18.97
N SER A 511 11.22 11.66 17.68
CA SER A 511 11.84 10.50 17.04
C SER A 511 12.34 10.84 15.64
N GLN A 512 13.60 10.48 15.36
CA GLN A 512 14.25 10.64 14.07
C GLN A 512 15.11 9.40 13.80
N GLY A 513 14.90 8.73 12.67
CA GLY A 513 15.70 7.59 12.26
C GLY A 513 17.01 8.01 11.59
N ALA A 514 18.11 7.29 11.85
CA ALA A 514 19.46 7.65 11.41
C ALA A 514 19.64 7.90 9.89
N SER A 515 18.77 7.33 9.05
CA SER A 515 18.78 7.51 7.58
C SER A 515 17.40 7.89 7.01
N LYS A 516 16.45 8.33 7.84
CA LYS A 516 15.08 8.67 7.40
C LYS A 516 14.95 10.15 7.05
N VAL A 517 14.11 10.42 6.06
CA VAL A 517 13.64 11.77 5.69
C VAL A 517 12.57 12.33 6.63
N ASN A 518 12.20 11.59 7.68
CA ASN A 518 11.17 11.94 8.65
C ASN A 518 11.75 12.34 10.02
N ILE A 519 11.17 13.40 10.60
CA ILE A 519 11.31 13.79 12.01
C ILE A 519 9.91 13.89 12.62
N SER A 520 9.57 13.01 13.56
CA SER A 520 8.27 12.99 14.23
C SER A 520 8.33 13.67 15.60
N LEU A 521 7.42 14.62 15.82
CA LEU A 521 7.28 15.41 17.05
C LEU A 521 5.89 15.17 17.65
N ILE A 522 5.83 14.76 18.93
CA ILE A 522 4.55 14.53 19.62
C ILE A 522 4.16 15.77 20.42
N VAL A 523 2.94 16.26 20.20
CA VAL A 523 2.31 17.40 20.89
C VAL A 523 0.92 17.01 21.42
N ASN A 524 0.24 17.90 22.15
CA ASN A 524 -1.16 17.68 22.52
C ASN A 524 -2.06 17.84 21.28
N ASP A 525 -3.17 17.09 21.18
CA ASP A 525 -4.06 17.17 19.99
C ASP A 525 -4.68 18.58 19.83
N SER A 526 -4.92 19.27 20.95
CA SER A 526 -5.53 20.61 21.01
C SER A 526 -4.69 21.75 20.41
N GLU A 527 -3.35 21.62 20.40
CA GLU A 527 -2.44 22.63 19.85
C GLU A 527 -1.94 22.28 18.44
N ALA A 528 -2.17 21.04 17.99
CA ALA A 528 -1.48 20.47 16.83
C ALA A 528 -1.81 21.15 15.49
N GLU A 529 -3.04 21.61 15.28
CA GLU A 529 -3.35 22.41 14.08
C GLU A 529 -2.59 23.74 14.06
N GLN A 530 -2.52 24.46 15.18
CA GLN A 530 -1.79 25.71 15.26
C GLN A 530 -0.31 25.49 14.97
N CYS A 531 0.27 24.40 15.50
CA CYS A 531 1.63 23.99 15.20
C CYS A 531 1.83 23.78 13.69
N VAL A 532 0.97 23.01 13.02
CA VAL A 532 1.06 22.75 11.56
C VAL A 532 0.95 24.04 10.76
N ARG A 533 0.01 24.94 11.10
CA ARG A 533 -0.16 26.23 10.42
C ARG A 533 1.06 27.15 10.58
N ALA A 534 1.61 27.23 11.79
CA ALA A 534 2.78 28.04 12.09
C ALA A 534 4.05 27.48 11.43
N LEU A 535 4.25 26.16 11.48
CA LEU A 535 5.37 25.48 10.82
C LEU A 535 5.27 25.62 9.29
N HIS A 536 4.08 25.45 8.70
CA HIS A 536 3.91 25.59 7.25
C HIS A 536 4.26 27.00 6.78
N SER A 537 3.69 28.04 7.40
CA SER A 537 4.01 29.44 7.06
C SER A 537 5.51 29.75 7.21
N ALA A 538 6.14 29.25 8.29
CA ALA A 538 7.58 29.40 8.48
C ALA A 538 8.41 28.70 7.40
N PHE A 539 8.06 27.47 6.99
CA PHE A 539 8.88 26.68 6.05
C PHE A 539 8.61 26.96 4.56
N PHE A 540 7.39 27.37 4.19
CA PHE A 540 6.96 27.47 2.78
C PHE A 540 6.53 28.88 2.35
N GLU A 541 6.37 29.84 3.26
CA GLU A 541 5.96 31.22 2.92
C GLU A 541 6.98 32.29 3.36
N SER A 542 7.82 31.99 4.34
CA SER A 542 8.86 32.91 4.81
C SER A 542 10.12 32.73 3.98
N ASP A 543 10.55 33.78 3.27
CA ASP A 543 11.77 33.75 2.46
C ASP A 543 12.98 33.32 3.29
N LEU A 544 13.77 32.39 2.75
CA LEU A 544 14.93 31.80 3.44
C LEU A 544 16.07 32.79 3.69
N SER A 545 16.00 34.00 3.14
CA SER A 545 16.98 35.07 3.28
C SER A 545 17.05 35.63 4.71
N GLU A 546 15.91 35.89 5.36
CA GLU A 546 15.86 36.69 6.60
C GLU A 546 16.63 36.02 7.76
N LEU A 547 16.59 34.69 7.86
CA LEU A 547 17.30 33.93 8.89
C LEU A 547 18.82 33.86 8.65
N VAL A 548 19.27 33.92 7.38
CA VAL A 548 20.70 33.89 7.05
C VAL A 548 21.37 35.24 7.33
N SER A 549 20.62 36.35 7.19
CA SER A 549 21.09 37.70 7.54
C SER A 549 21.29 37.97 9.04
N GLY A 550 20.86 37.09 9.94
CA GLY A 550 20.88 37.33 11.39
C GLY A 550 22.26 37.32 12.06
N ASN A 551 23.27 36.64 11.49
CA ASN A 551 24.59 36.47 12.12
C ASN A 551 25.60 37.53 11.67
N GLY A 552 25.27 38.82 11.82
CA GLY A 552 26.13 39.95 11.44
C GLY A 552 25.99 41.15 12.37
N SER A 553 26.91 41.27 13.34
CA SER A 553 26.94 42.25 14.45
C SER A 553 25.77 42.15 15.45
N VAL A 554 25.96 42.36 16.76
CA VAL A 554 27.13 42.93 17.49
C VAL A 554 27.73 41.91 18.45
#